data_AF-A0A1D8GCE9-F1
#
_entry.id   AF-A0A1D8GCE9-F1
#
_cell.length_a   1.000
_cell.length_b   1.000
_cell.length_c   1.000
_cell.angle_alpha   90.00
_cell.angle_beta   90.00
_cell.angle_gamma   90.00
#
_symmetry.space_group_name_H-M   'P 1'
#
loop_
_entity.id
_entity.type
_entity.pdbx_description
1 polymer ?
#
loop_
_entity_poly.entity_id
_entity_poly.type
_entity_poly.pdbx_seq_one_letter_code
_entity_poly.pdbx_strand_id
1 'polypeptide(L)'
;MRGIKLIDEMLQVFIQAFFIKYKYEYRGLMKKFRIDSRLNLELDEEKWCEHFLFKACLNRCAQIIIMRILEDRGLIYSKMNRRGIEKWVQLVQNLSDRFQILLEIGQRDLQEDENKVISSIFRKSDYDIFTIDDELANIVVQHSADIDLSDTKREDLIGLLRKIYSLEQREEWKLEEFYKEAPALKYLLSLEKKEFTF
;
A
#
# COMPACT_ATOMS: atom_id res chain seq x y z
N MET A 1 -0.02 9.08 20.14
CA MET A 1 0.88 9.74 19.18
C MET A 1 0.07 10.41 18.08
N ARG A 2 0.34 11.68 17.78
CA ARG A 2 -0.43 12.48 16.79
C ARG A 2 -0.25 11.97 15.34
N GLY A 3 0.94 11.45 15.01
CA GLY A 3 1.26 10.94 13.66
C GLY A 3 0.44 9.72 13.22
N ILE A 4 0.33 8.69 14.06
CA ILE A 4 -0.44 7.47 13.74
C ILE A 4 -1.93 7.76 13.51
N LYS A 5 -2.51 8.76 14.19
CA LYS A 5 -3.90 9.16 13.95
C LYS A 5 -4.09 9.77 12.55
N LEU A 6 -3.15 10.60 12.10
CA LEU A 6 -3.20 11.20 10.77
C LEU A 6 -2.94 10.16 9.67
N ILE A 7 -2.08 9.17 9.92
CA ILE A 7 -1.93 8.01 9.01
C ILE A 7 -3.21 7.20 8.92
N ASP A 8 -3.88 6.95 10.05
CA ASP A 8 -5.18 6.27 10.05
C ASP A 8 -6.21 7.04 9.21
N GLU A 9 -6.36 8.35 9.43
CA GLU A 9 -7.24 9.22 8.63
C GLU A 9 -6.91 9.17 7.13
N MET A 10 -5.63 9.28 6.78
CA MET A 10 -5.16 9.15 5.40
C MET A 10 -5.59 7.81 4.78
N LEU A 11 -5.39 6.69 5.50
CA LEU A 11 -5.71 5.36 5.00
C LEU A 11 -7.22 5.19 4.77
N GLN A 12 -8.06 5.70 5.67
CA GLN A 12 -9.51 5.63 5.49
C GLN A 12 -9.95 6.38 4.23
N VAL A 13 -9.45 7.60 4.02
CA VAL A 13 -9.76 8.41 2.82
C VAL A 13 -9.23 7.73 1.56
N PHE A 14 -7.99 7.22 1.61
CA PHE A 14 -7.37 6.52 0.49
C PHE A 14 -8.15 5.26 0.10
N ILE A 15 -8.51 4.42 1.08
CA ILE A 15 -9.28 3.19 0.84
C ILE A 15 -10.62 3.52 0.20
N GLN A 16 -11.35 4.50 0.74
CA GLN A 16 -12.63 4.91 0.17
C GLN A 16 -12.49 5.37 -1.30
N ALA A 17 -11.52 6.26 -1.59
CA ALA A 17 -11.27 6.74 -2.94
C ALA A 17 -10.86 5.60 -3.88
N PHE A 18 -9.98 4.70 -3.43
CA PHE A 18 -9.51 3.55 -4.20
C PHE A 18 -10.66 2.63 -4.59
N PHE A 19 -11.57 2.33 -3.66
CA PHE A 19 -12.74 1.51 -3.97
C PHE A 19 -13.71 2.19 -4.92
N ILE A 20 -14.03 3.48 -4.71
CA ILE A 20 -14.93 4.21 -5.61
C ILE A 20 -14.39 4.18 -7.04
N LYS A 21 -13.09 4.40 -7.19
CA LYS A 21 -12.39 4.42 -8.48
C LYS A 21 -12.39 3.06 -9.15
N TYR A 22 -11.98 2.02 -8.43
CA TYR A 22 -11.66 0.73 -9.04
C TYR A 22 -12.75 -0.35 -8.92
N LYS A 23 -13.89 -0.07 -8.27
CA LYS A 23 -14.98 -1.05 -8.06
C LYS A 23 -15.38 -1.81 -9.32
N TYR A 24 -15.43 -1.13 -10.47
CA TYR A 24 -15.86 -1.72 -11.74
C TYR A 24 -14.73 -1.81 -12.77
N GLU A 25 -13.56 -1.25 -12.48
CA GLU A 25 -12.40 -1.35 -13.37
C GLU A 25 -11.78 -2.75 -13.34
N TYR A 26 -11.12 -3.11 -14.44
CA TYR A 26 -10.40 -4.38 -14.59
C TYR A 26 -11.21 -5.66 -14.29
N ARG A 27 -12.56 -5.59 -14.22
CA ARG A 27 -13.42 -6.76 -13.96
C ARG A 27 -13.15 -7.90 -14.92
N GLY A 28 -13.01 -7.63 -16.21
CA GLY A 28 -12.67 -8.66 -17.20
C GLY A 28 -11.32 -9.35 -16.93
N LEU A 29 -10.32 -8.59 -16.47
CA LEU A 29 -9.00 -9.11 -16.12
C LEU A 29 -9.06 -9.93 -14.83
N MET A 30 -9.77 -9.46 -13.81
CA MET A 30 -9.99 -10.21 -12.56
C MET A 30 -10.72 -11.54 -12.81
N LYS A 31 -11.73 -11.56 -13.67
CA LYS A 31 -12.39 -12.81 -14.11
C LYS A 31 -11.40 -13.77 -14.74
N LYS A 32 -10.53 -13.27 -15.62
CA LYS A 32 -9.47 -14.07 -16.23
C LYS A 32 -8.52 -14.63 -15.16
N PHE A 33 -8.06 -13.83 -14.19
CA PHE A 33 -7.22 -14.32 -13.09
C PHE A 33 -7.89 -15.41 -12.25
N ARG A 34 -9.18 -15.26 -11.94
CA ARG A 34 -9.97 -16.29 -11.25
C ARG A 34 -10.01 -17.60 -12.03
N ILE A 35 -10.35 -17.54 -13.32
CA ILE A 35 -10.45 -18.72 -14.19
C ILE A 35 -9.09 -19.40 -14.37
N ASP A 36 -8.05 -18.63 -14.67
CA ASP A 36 -6.71 -19.14 -14.96
C ASP A 36 -6.06 -19.77 -13.72
N SER A 37 -6.29 -19.18 -12.53
CA SER A 37 -5.70 -19.70 -11.29
C SER A 37 -6.43 -20.91 -10.72
N ARG A 38 -7.73 -21.06 -11.00
CA ARG A 38 -8.61 -22.08 -10.38
C ARG A 38 -8.63 -22.05 -8.85
N LEU A 39 -8.22 -20.92 -8.24
CA LEU A 39 -8.22 -20.71 -6.80
C LEU A 39 -9.53 -20.04 -6.37
N ASN A 40 -10.01 -20.41 -5.19
CA ASN A 40 -11.19 -19.82 -4.56
C ASN A 40 -12.45 -19.85 -5.43
N LEU A 41 -12.68 -20.96 -6.14
CA LEU A 41 -13.82 -21.13 -7.06
C LEU A 41 -15.16 -21.29 -6.33
N GLU A 42 -15.12 -21.60 -5.03
CA GLU A 42 -16.28 -21.61 -4.13
C GLU A 42 -16.88 -20.22 -3.92
N LEU A 43 -16.07 -19.15 -4.09
CA LEU A 43 -16.58 -17.79 -4.09
C LEU A 43 -17.26 -17.51 -5.42
N ASP A 44 -18.43 -16.87 -5.35
CA ASP A 44 -19.03 -16.28 -6.54
C ASP A 44 -18.10 -15.19 -7.13
N GLU A 45 -18.32 -14.89 -8.40
CA GLU A 45 -17.44 -13.99 -9.14
C GLU A 45 -17.39 -12.57 -8.55
N GLU A 46 -18.52 -12.08 -8.03
CA GLU A 46 -18.61 -10.73 -7.49
C GLU A 46 -17.80 -10.61 -6.21
N LYS A 47 -17.98 -11.56 -5.28
CA LYS A 47 -17.20 -11.66 -4.05
C LYS A 47 -15.72 -11.85 -4.32
N TRP A 48 -15.37 -12.71 -5.29
CA TRP A 48 -13.97 -12.93 -5.65
C TRP A 48 -13.30 -11.63 -6.10
N CYS A 49 -13.98 -10.87 -6.98
CA CYS A 49 -13.46 -9.58 -7.43
C CYS A 49 -13.38 -8.55 -6.30
N GLU A 50 -14.35 -8.55 -5.38
CA GLU A 50 -14.33 -7.68 -4.20
C GLU A 50 -13.16 -8.00 -3.27
N HIS A 51 -12.92 -9.28 -2.98
CA HIS A 51 -11.76 -9.72 -2.20
C HIS A 51 -10.44 -9.37 -2.88
N PHE A 52 -10.36 -9.54 -4.20
CA PHE A 52 -9.20 -9.16 -4.99
C PHE A 52 -8.92 -7.66 -4.91
N LEU A 53 -9.95 -6.83 -5.11
CA LEU A 53 -9.84 -5.39 -5.03
C LEU A 53 -9.43 -4.93 -3.62
N PHE A 54 -10.03 -5.51 -2.58
CA PHE A 54 -9.69 -5.15 -1.20
C PHE A 54 -8.26 -5.54 -0.85
N LYS A 55 -7.83 -6.75 -1.22
CA LYS A 55 -6.45 -7.21 -1.02
C LYS A 55 -5.45 -6.34 -1.78
N ALA A 56 -5.78 -5.90 -2.99
CA ALA A 56 -4.96 -4.95 -3.74
C ALA A 56 -4.85 -3.59 -3.01
N CYS A 57 -5.98 -3.06 -2.52
CA CYS A 57 -6.02 -1.82 -1.75
C CYS A 57 -5.14 -1.91 -0.50
N LEU A 58 -5.28 -2.98 0.29
CA LEU A 58 -4.47 -3.20 1.49
C LEU A 58 -2.98 -3.35 1.16
N ASN A 59 -2.64 -3.98 0.03
CA ASN A 59 -1.26 -4.07 -0.44
C ASN A 59 -0.68 -2.67 -0.78
N ARG A 60 -1.45 -1.81 -1.44
CA ARG A 60 -1.04 -0.42 -1.72
C ARG A 60 -0.86 0.38 -0.43
N CYS A 61 -1.80 0.27 0.50
CA CYS A 61 -1.69 0.89 1.83
C CYS A 61 -0.39 0.46 2.54
N ALA A 62 -0.09 -0.84 2.54
CA ALA A 62 1.13 -1.37 3.15
C ALA A 62 2.39 -0.83 2.47
N GLN A 63 2.45 -0.81 1.13
CA GLN A 63 3.57 -0.23 0.37
C GLN A 63 3.81 1.24 0.74
N ILE A 64 2.75 2.05 0.80
CA ILE A 64 2.82 3.48 1.14
C ILE A 64 3.38 3.68 2.55
N ILE A 65 2.81 2.99 3.55
CA ILE A 65 3.23 3.15 4.95
C ILE A 65 4.69 2.70 5.13
N ILE A 66 5.05 1.54 4.57
CA ILE A 66 6.42 1.00 4.70
C ILE A 66 7.40 1.95 4.02
N MET A 67 7.11 2.44 2.82
CA MET A 67 7.97 3.41 2.14
C MET A 67 8.17 4.68 2.98
N ARG A 68 7.10 5.27 3.54
CA ARG A 68 7.22 6.46 4.40
C ARG A 68 8.09 6.20 5.64
N ILE A 69 7.95 5.03 6.28
CA ILE A 69 8.79 4.66 7.42
C ILE A 69 10.26 4.52 7.01
N LEU A 70 10.54 3.87 5.88
CA LEU A 70 11.91 3.73 5.37
C LEU A 70 12.53 5.10 5.06
N GLU A 71 11.75 6.02 4.48
CA GLU A 71 12.19 7.40 4.22
C GLU A 71 12.52 8.16 5.50
N ASP A 72 11.64 8.11 6.49
CA ASP A 72 11.78 8.90 7.72
C ASP A 72 12.86 8.32 8.65
N ARG A 73 13.14 7.01 8.55
CA ARG A 73 14.31 6.37 9.17
C ARG A 73 15.62 6.60 8.42
N GLY A 74 15.58 7.28 7.26
CA GLY A 74 16.77 7.56 6.46
C GLY A 74 17.38 6.32 5.78
N LEU A 75 16.62 5.23 5.66
CA LEU A 75 17.06 4.01 4.97
C LEU A 75 17.00 4.17 3.45
N ILE A 76 16.16 5.08 2.96
CA ILE A 76 16.12 5.50 1.56
C ILE A 76 16.11 7.02 1.45
N TYR A 77 16.45 7.53 0.27
CA TYR A 77 16.28 8.95 -0.02
C TYR A 77 14.80 9.34 0.05
N SER A 78 14.55 10.49 0.69
CA SER A 78 13.23 11.06 0.87
C SER A 78 12.56 11.40 -0.46
N LYS A 79 11.31 10.95 -0.65
CA LYS A 79 10.49 11.25 -1.83
C LYS A 79 9.15 11.84 -1.40
N MET A 80 8.46 11.19 -0.46
CA MET A 80 7.07 11.51 -0.12
C MET A 80 6.89 12.35 1.17
N ASN A 81 7.90 12.48 2.03
CA ASN A 81 7.86 13.51 3.09
C ASN A 81 8.07 14.93 2.54
N ARG A 82 7.83 15.92 3.39
CA ARG A 82 8.01 17.36 3.12
C ARG A 82 9.35 17.65 2.44
N ARG A 83 10.45 17.10 2.95
CA ARG A 83 11.80 17.30 2.39
C ARG A 83 11.93 16.74 0.96
N GLY A 84 11.35 15.57 0.70
CA GLY A 84 11.32 14.97 -0.63
C GLY A 84 10.51 15.80 -1.62
N ILE A 85 9.32 16.25 -1.20
CA ILE A 85 8.42 17.07 -2.01
C ILE A 85 9.05 18.43 -2.34
N GLU A 86 9.69 19.08 -1.38
CA GLU A 86 10.38 20.37 -1.62
C GLU A 86 11.49 20.23 -2.67
N LYS A 87 12.29 19.16 -2.60
CA LYS A 87 13.31 18.86 -3.60
C LYS A 87 12.69 18.58 -4.97
N TRP A 88 11.58 17.84 -5.01
CA TRP A 88 10.85 17.59 -6.25
C TRP A 88 10.41 18.89 -6.91
N VAL A 89 9.73 19.76 -6.16
CA VAL A 89 9.23 21.05 -6.65
C VAL A 89 10.37 21.95 -7.14
N GLN A 90 11.56 21.87 -6.55
CA GLN A 90 12.75 22.59 -7.03
C GLN A 90 13.36 21.96 -8.29
N LEU A 91 13.25 20.64 -8.46
CA LEU A 91 13.84 19.90 -9.56
C LEU A 91 13.00 20.02 -10.85
N VAL A 92 11.67 20.08 -10.73
CA VAL A 92 10.76 20.02 -11.88
C VAL A 92 10.02 21.33 -12.09
N GLN A 93 9.78 21.69 -13.36
CA GLN A 93 9.05 22.92 -13.71
C GLN A 93 7.55 22.70 -13.92
N ASN A 94 7.18 21.61 -14.59
CA ASN A 94 5.79 21.36 -15.05
C ASN A 94 5.14 20.13 -14.40
N LEU A 95 5.83 19.48 -13.46
CA LEU A 95 5.42 18.22 -12.83
C LEU A 95 5.31 18.35 -11.31
N SER A 96 5.34 19.57 -10.77
CA SER A 96 5.47 19.84 -9.33
C SER A 96 4.31 19.26 -8.51
N ASP A 97 3.14 19.11 -9.12
CA ASP A 97 1.91 18.56 -8.56
C ASP A 97 1.66 17.08 -8.94
N ARG A 98 2.55 16.48 -9.76
CA ARG A 98 2.44 15.10 -10.25
C ARG A 98 3.02 14.09 -9.26
N PHE A 99 2.41 14.01 -8.08
CA PHE A 99 2.90 13.16 -6.99
C PHE A 99 2.83 11.66 -7.29
N GLN A 100 2.02 11.23 -8.27
CA GLN A 100 2.05 9.84 -8.74
C GLN A 100 3.45 9.44 -9.23
N ILE A 101 4.18 10.37 -9.86
CA ILE A 101 5.53 10.14 -10.38
C ILE A 101 6.51 9.89 -9.22
N LEU A 102 6.40 10.65 -8.12
CA LEU A 102 7.23 10.44 -6.94
C LEU A 102 7.00 9.08 -6.29
N LEU A 103 5.73 8.67 -6.17
CA LEU A 103 5.37 7.34 -5.67
C LEU A 103 5.94 6.24 -6.57
N GLU A 104 5.79 6.37 -7.89
CA GLU A 104 6.33 5.40 -8.85
C GLU A 104 7.85 5.29 -8.77
N ILE A 105 8.57 6.41 -8.68
CA ILE A 105 10.03 6.42 -8.50
C ILE A 105 10.39 5.72 -7.20
N GLY A 106 9.68 6.01 -6.10
CA GLY A 106 9.90 5.37 -4.81
C GLY A 106 9.69 3.87 -4.82
N GLN A 107 8.61 3.41 -5.44
CA GLN A 107 8.33 1.98 -5.56
C GLN A 107 9.38 1.27 -6.43
N ARG A 108 9.82 1.88 -7.54
CA ARG A 108 10.85 1.28 -8.40
C ARG A 108 12.21 1.23 -7.72
N ASP A 109 12.59 2.29 -7.01
CA ASP A 109 13.82 2.35 -6.20
C ASP A 109 13.84 1.20 -5.17
N LEU A 110 12.73 1.02 -4.45
CA LEU A 110 12.59 -0.05 -3.45
C LEU A 110 12.48 -1.46 -4.06
N GLN A 111 12.00 -1.59 -5.29
CA GLN A 111 11.99 -2.87 -6.02
C GLN A 111 13.39 -3.36 -6.35
N GLU A 112 14.31 -2.44 -6.64
CA GLU A 112 15.70 -2.72 -7.01
C GLU A 112 16.67 -2.65 -5.81
N ASP A 113 16.15 -2.50 -4.60
CA ASP A 113 16.94 -2.40 -3.37
C ASP A 113 17.79 -3.66 -3.11
N GLU A 114 19.06 -3.45 -2.74
CA GLU A 114 20.01 -4.52 -2.43
C GLU A 114 19.55 -5.37 -1.23
N ASN A 115 18.86 -4.75 -0.27
CA ASN A 115 18.25 -5.44 0.85
C ASN A 115 17.07 -6.30 0.36
N LYS A 116 17.27 -7.62 0.38
CA LYS A 116 16.28 -8.59 -0.08
C LYS A 116 14.98 -8.57 0.72
N VAL A 117 14.99 -8.12 1.97
CA VAL A 117 13.75 -7.92 2.72
C VAL A 117 12.95 -6.78 2.08
N ILE A 118 13.58 -5.63 1.85
CA ILE A 118 12.93 -4.47 1.24
C ILE A 118 12.44 -4.80 -0.18
N SER A 119 13.32 -5.28 -1.07
CA SER A 119 12.89 -5.59 -2.45
C SER A 119 11.83 -6.67 -2.54
N SER A 120 11.77 -7.61 -1.58
CA SER A 120 10.68 -8.60 -1.52
C SER A 120 9.31 -7.98 -1.19
N ILE A 121 9.26 -6.92 -0.37
CA ILE A 121 8.02 -6.20 0.01
C ILE A 121 7.44 -5.46 -1.19
N PHE A 122 8.29 -4.91 -2.05
CA PHE A 122 7.87 -4.08 -3.18
C PHE A 122 7.81 -4.84 -4.51
N ARG A 123 8.11 -6.14 -4.53
CA ARG A 123 8.06 -6.97 -5.74
C ARG A 123 6.69 -6.89 -6.42
N LYS A 124 6.72 -6.85 -7.76
CA LYS A 124 5.50 -6.90 -8.58
C LYS A 124 4.66 -8.15 -8.33
N SER A 125 3.35 -7.96 -8.43
CA SER A 125 2.29 -8.94 -8.19
C SER A 125 1.09 -8.65 -9.08
N ASP A 126 0.16 -9.59 -9.19
CA ASP A 126 -1.06 -9.43 -9.99
C ASP A 126 -1.98 -8.33 -9.44
N TYR A 127 -1.79 -7.91 -8.18
CA TYR A 127 -2.52 -6.80 -7.57
C TYR A 127 -2.05 -5.42 -8.07
N ASP A 128 -0.90 -5.35 -8.74
CA ASP A 128 -0.34 -4.08 -9.24
C ASP A 128 -1.08 -3.53 -10.46
N ILE A 129 -2.11 -4.24 -10.96
CA ILE A 129 -3.01 -3.75 -12.01
C ILE A 129 -3.74 -2.46 -11.62
N PHE A 130 -3.92 -2.22 -10.31
CA PHE A 130 -4.48 -0.98 -9.79
C PHE A 130 -3.35 -0.01 -9.45
N THR A 131 -3.15 0.98 -10.30
CA THR A 131 -2.10 1.98 -10.17
C THR A 131 -2.52 3.10 -9.20
N ILE A 132 -1.54 3.78 -8.60
CA ILE A 132 -1.81 4.99 -7.83
C ILE A 132 -1.63 6.17 -8.78
N ASP A 133 -2.73 6.82 -9.15
CA ASP A 133 -2.69 8.02 -9.97
C ASP A 133 -2.58 9.29 -9.11
N ASP A 134 -2.59 10.46 -9.73
CA ASP A 134 -2.38 11.73 -9.05
C ASP A 134 -3.44 12.02 -8.00
N GLU A 135 -4.69 11.60 -8.22
CA GLU A 135 -5.77 11.76 -7.23
C GLU A 135 -5.43 11.00 -5.94
N LEU A 136 -5.12 9.71 -6.07
CA LEU A 136 -4.75 8.87 -4.93
C LEU A 136 -3.41 9.28 -4.29
N ALA A 137 -2.44 9.70 -5.12
CA ALA A 137 -1.15 10.19 -4.64
C ALA A 137 -1.29 11.49 -3.83
N ASN A 138 -2.17 12.40 -4.27
CA ASN A 138 -2.47 13.64 -3.55
C ASN A 138 -3.02 13.36 -2.15
N ILE A 139 -3.90 12.37 -1.99
CA ILE A 139 -4.41 11.97 -0.65
C ILE A 139 -3.24 11.60 0.27
N VAL A 140 -2.29 10.80 -0.22
CA VAL A 140 -1.11 10.38 0.55
C VAL A 140 -0.27 11.60 0.94
N VAL A 141 0.07 12.47 -0.03
CA VAL A 141 0.92 13.64 0.21
C VAL A 141 0.27 14.61 1.20
N GLN A 142 -0.98 14.99 0.97
CA GLN A 142 -1.67 15.99 1.78
C GLN A 142 -1.76 15.61 3.26
N HIS A 143 -1.89 14.32 3.56
CA HIS A 143 -2.04 13.85 4.93
C HIS A 143 -0.72 13.43 5.58
N SER A 144 0.27 12.97 4.81
CA SER A 144 1.48 12.32 5.37
C SER A 144 2.79 13.09 5.19
N ALA A 145 2.82 14.15 4.38
CA ALA A 145 4.06 14.87 4.07
C ALA A 145 4.75 15.45 5.33
N ASP A 146 3.96 15.95 6.28
CA ASP A 146 4.45 16.61 7.50
C ASP A 146 4.54 15.67 8.71
N ILE A 147 4.29 14.38 8.51
CA ILE A 147 4.38 13.38 9.58
C ILE A 147 5.78 12.78 9.58
N ASP A 148 6.39 12.74 10.77
CA ASP A 148 7.59 11.94 11.02
C ASP A 148 7.18 10.54 11.53
N LEU A 149 7.57 9.51 10.79
CA LEU A 149 7.33 8.11 11.12
C LEU A 149 8.59 7.36 11.57
N SER A 150 9.70 8.05 11.83
CA SER A 150 10.98 7.43 12.24
C SER A 150 10.84 6.52 13.46
N ASP A 151 10.11 6.99 14.47
CA ASP A 151 9.85 6.29 15.75
C ASP A 151 8.71 5.26 15.71
N THR A 152 8.12 5.00 14.54
CA THR A 152 6.99 4.06 14.41
C THR A 152 7.38 2.67 14.90
N LYS A 153 6.63 2.11 15.84
CA LYS A 153 6.87 0.78 16.41
C LYS A 153 6.03 -0.28 15.70
N ARG A 154 6.40 -1.54 15.95
CA ARG A 154 5.66 -2.70 15.44
C ARG A 154 4.18 -2.65 15.87
N GLU A 155 3.93 -2.28 17.11
CA GLU A 155 2.59 -2.23 17.70
C GLU A 155 1.70 -1.19 17.01
N ASP A 156 2.29 -0.10 16.53
CA ASP A 156 1.57 0.95 15.79
C ASP A 156 1.10 0.43 14.43
N LEU A 157 1.96 -0.31 13.72
CA LEU A 157 1.63 -0.93 12.44
C LEU A 157 0.56 -2.00 12.58
N ILE A 158 0.66 -2.85 13.61
CA ILE A 158 -0.37 -3.83 13.94
C ILE A 158 -1.69 -3.12 14.26
N GLY A 159 -1.63 -2.03 15.03
CA GLY A 159 -2.80 -1.21 15.35
C GLY A 159 -3.47 -0.62 14.11
N LEU A 160 -2.69 -0.04 13.19
CA LEU A 160 -3.19 0.47 11.90
C LEU A 160 -3.82 -0.65 11.06
N LEU A 161 -3.14 -1.79 10.93
CA LEU A 161 -3.66 -2.91 10.16
C LEU A 161 -5.00 -3.42 10.70
N ARG A 162 -5.17 -3.50 12.03
CA ARG A 162 -6.43 -3.92 12.65
C ARG A 162 -7.58 -2.94 12.45
N LYS A 163 -7.29 -1.68 12.14
CA LYS A 163 -8.31 -0.68 11.82
C LYS A 163 -8.77 -0.76 10.37
N ILE A 164 -7.86 -1.00 9.44
CA ILE A 164 -8.17 -1.09 8.00
C ILE A 164 -8.58 -2.51 7.56
N TYR A 165 -8.23 -3.52 8.35
CA TYR A 165 -8.56 -4.92 8.12
C TYR A 165 -8.82 -5.60 9.48
N SER A 166 -10.08 -5.50 9.91
CA SER A 166 -10.52 -5.90 11.26
C SER A 166 -10.40 -7.40 11.50
N LEU A 167 -10.46 -7.83 12.75
CA LEU A 167 -10.43 -9.27 13.10
C LEU A 167 -11.61 -10.02 12.47
N GLU A 168 -12.81 -9.45 12.51
CA GLU A 168 -14.01 -10.02 11.87
C GLU A 168 -13.81 -10.21 10.36
N GLN A 169 -13.34 -9.15 9.68
CA GLN A 169 -13.05 -9.24 8.24
C GLN A 169 -11.96 -10.26 7.94
N ARG A 170 -10.95 -10.39 8.81
CA ARG A 170 -9.88 -11.38 8.64
C ARG A 170 -10.37 -12.81 8.72
N GLU A 171 -11.27 -13.09 9.66
CA GLU A 171 -11.87 -14.41 9.83
C GLU A 171 -12.78 -14.78 8.67
N GLU A 172 -13.56 -13.81 8.18
CA GLU A 172 -14.50 -14.01 7.08
C GLU A 172 -13.78 -14.09 5.71
N TRP A 173 -12.89 -13.15 5.41
CA TRP A 173 -12.33 -12.98 4.05
C TRP A 173 -11.04 -13.75 3.84
N LYS A 174 -10.31 -14.06 4.93
CA LYS A 174 -9.05 -14.83 4.93
C LYS A 174 -8.08 -14.40 3.83
N LEU A 175 -7.89 -13.09 3.67
CA LEU A 175 -7.11 -12.53 2.56
C LEU A 175 -5.65 -13.00 2.49
N GLU A 176 -5.09 -13.52 3.58
CA GLU A 176 -3.75 -14.14 3.56
C GLU A 176 -3.72 -15.38 2.65
N GLU A 177 -4.81 -16.16 2.64
CA GLU A 177 -4.98 -17.40 1.89
C GLU A 177 -5.69 -17.19 0.54
N PHE A 178 -6.42 -16.08 0.39
CA PHE A 178 -7.14 -15.74 -0.84
C PHE A 178 -6.19 -15.40 -1.99
N TYR A 179 -6.28 -16.13 -3.10
CA TYR A 179 -5.46 -15.90 -4.31
C TYR A 179 -3.95 -15.77 -4.02
N LYS A 180 -3.15 -15.46 -5.04
CA LYS A 180 -1.70 -15.30 -4.92
C LYS A 180 -1.30 -14.28 -3.85
N GLU A 181 -0.03 -14.32 -3.46
CA GLU A 181 0.53 -13.43 -2.45
C GLU A 181 0.49 -11.94 -2.86
N ALA A 182 0.09 -11.10 -1.91
CA ALA A 182 0.27 -9.64 -1.95
C ALA A 182 1.47 -9.29 -1.04
N PRO A 183 2.66 -8.98 -1.60
CA PRO A 183 3.91 -9.02 -0.84
C PRO A 183 3.98 -8.06 0.35
N ALA A 184 3.56 -6.81 0.16
CA ALA A 184 3.60 -5.82 1.23
C ALA A 184 2.55 -6.09 2.31
N LEU A 185 1.35 -6.52 1.91
CA LEU A 185 0.33 -6.95 2.87
C LEU A 185 0.80 -8.16 3.69
N LYS A 186 1.41 -9.15 3.03
CA LYS A 186 1.98 -10.33 3.72
C LYS A 186 3.04 -9.93 4.73
N TYR A 187 3.94 -9.01 4.38
CA TYR A 187 4.93 -8.51 5.33
C TYR A 187 4.25 -7.89 6.56
N LEU A 188 3.27 -7.00 6.34
CA LEU A 188 2.56 -6.31 7.42
C LEU A 188 1.79 -7.29 8.33
N LEU A 189 1.12 -8.30 7.76
CA LEU A 189 0.46 -9.38 8.51
C LEU A 189 1.46 -10.21 9.32
N SER A 190 2.66 -10.44 8.78
CA SER A 190 3.69 -11.23 9.46
C SER A 190 4.26 -10.57 10.71
N LEU A 191 4.11 -9.25 10.87
CA LEU A 191 4.57 -8.50 12.05
C LEU A 191 3.88 -8.93 13.34
N GLU A 192 2.71 -9.56 13.29
CA GLU A 192 2.07 -10.14 14.47
C GLU A 192 2.86 -11.35 15.02
N LYS A 193 3.66 -12.00 14.18
CA LYS A 193 4.43 -13.22 14.50
C LYS A 193 5.95 -13.01 14.49
N LYS A 194 6.43 -11.94 13.84
CA LYS A 194 7.87 -11.66 13.62
C LYS A 194 8.28 -10.29 14.18
N GLU A 195 9.58 -10.07 14.30
CA GLU A 195 10.14 -8.76 14.64
C GLU A 195 10.04 -7.80 13.46
N PHE A 196 9.94 -6.51 13.77
CA PHE A 196 9.92 -5.43 12.80
C PHE A 196 11.34 -4.96 12.54
N THR A 197 11.95 -5.49 11.48
CA THR A 197 13.35 -5.21 11.12
C THR A 197 13.46 -4.76 9.67
N PHE A 198 14.37 -3.82 9.44
CA PHE A 198 14.83 -3.35 8.14
C PHE A 198 16.34 -3.18 8.19
#